data_AF-A0A963U238-F1
#
_entry.id   AF-A0A963U238-F1
#
_cell.length_a   1.000
_cell.length_b   1.000
_cell.length_c   1.000
_cell.angle_alpha   90.00
_cell.angle_beta   90.00
_cell.angle_gamma   90.00
#
_symmetry.space_group_name_H-M   'P 1'
#
loop_
_entity.id
_entity.type
_entity.pdbx_description
1 polymer ?
#
loop_
_entity_poly.entity_id
_entity_poly.type
_entity_poly.pdbx_seq_one_letter_code
_entity_poly.pdbx_strand_id
1 'polypeptide(L)'
;MSARDEKPETEETDAGSQTLMRGVAPITLRDRLAVLAAAPMAPRAAQKRCDMGLFDLESRHQIDLVDELRRMTREAARNPQPSATGE
;
A
#
# COMPACT_ATOMS: atom_id res chain seq x y z
N MET A 1 22.93 26.46 22.05
CA MET A 1 21.73 27.07 21.43
C MET A 1 20.91 27.64 22.55
N SER A 2 20.75 28.97 22.58
CA SER A 2 20.18 29.70 23.72
C SER A 2 18.75 29.26 23.97
N ALA A 3 18.44 28.87 25.21
CA ALA A 3 17.09 28.65 25.67
C ALA A 3 16.31 29.94 25.40
N ARG A 4 15.35 29.88 24.48
CA ARG A 4 14.41 30.96 24.25
C ARG A 4 13.53 31.06 25.49
N ASP A 5 13.92 31.96 26.38
CA ASP A 5 13.03 32.55 27.37
C ASP A 5 12.09 33.51 26.61
N GLU A 6 11.18 32.92 25.83
CA GLU A 6 10.21 33.63 25.01
C GLU A 6 8.83 33.37 25.60
N LYS A 7 8.04 34.45 25.77
CA LYS A 7 6.67 34.40 26.29
C LYS A 7 5.89 33.24 25.68
N PRO A 8 5.07 32.52 26.47
CA PRO A 8 4.23 31.45 25.92
C PRO A 8 3.36 32.02 24.79
N GLU A 9 3.37 31.37 23.63
CA GLU A 9 2.47 31.72 22.54
C GLU A 9 1.03 31.51 23.02
N THR A 10 0.23 32.58 22.94
CA THR A 10 -1.17 32.61 23.38
C THR A 10 -2.08 32.83 22.18
N GLU A 11 -3.14 32.05 22.08
CA GLU A 11 -4.19 32.18 21.07
C GLU A 11 -5.56 32.27 21.76
N GLU A 12 -6.40 33.20 21.31
CA GLU A 12 -7.80 33.29 21.78
C GLU A 12 -8.67 32.32 20.98
N THR A 13 -9.44 31.50 21.70
CA THR A 13 -10.37 30.52 21.11
C THR A 13 -11.76 30.67 21.71
N ASP A 14 -12.78 30.03 21.13
CA ASP A 14 -14.15 30.05 21.67
C ASP A 14 -14.25 29.45 23.09
N ALA A 15 -13.26 28.64 23.50
CA ALA A 15 -13.13 28.08 24.84
C ALA A 15 -12.32 28.97 25.81
N GLY A 16 -11.83 30.13 25.36
CA GLY A 16 -10.98 31.07 26.09
C GLY A 16 -9.53 31.11 25.61
N SER A 17 -8.70 31.85 26.35
CA SER A 17 -7.28 32.02 26.07
C SER A 17 -6.50 30.73 26.28
N GLN A 18 -5.88 30.21 25.21
CA GLN A 18 -5.07 29.00 25.24
C GLN A 18 -3.59 29.35 25.09
N THR A 19 -2.72 28.62 25.78
CA THR A 19 -1.26 28.81 25.72
C THR A 19 -0.56 27.52 25.35
N LEU A 20 0.51 27.64 24.56
CA LEU A 20 1.36 26.50 24.23
C LEU A 20 2.06 25.98 25.49
N MET A 21 2.07 24.65 25.67
CA MET A 21 2.72 24.02 26.82
C MET A 21 4.24 24.21 26.77
N ARG A 22 4.86 24.47 27.93
CA ARG A 22 6.32 24.63 28.05
C ARG A 22 7.06 23.41 27.50
N GLY A 23 8.07 23.64 26.67
CA GLY A 23 8.89 22.60 26.05
C GLY A 23 8.29 22.02 24.75
N VAL A 24 7.09 22.44 24.36
CA VAL A 24 6.51 22.13 23.05
C VAL A 24 6.80 23.28 22.09
N ALA A 25 7.19 22.95 20.87
CA ALA A 25 7.38 23.91 19.79
C ALA A 25 6.58 23.46 18.55
N PRO A 26 5.96 24.39 17.79
CA PRO A 26 5.28 24.03 16.55
C PRO A 26 6.26 23.47 15.51
N ILE A 27 5.85 22.43 14.79
CA ILE A 27 6.67 21.84 13.71
C ILE A 27 6.59 22.75 12.49
N THR A 28 7.72 23.37 12.15
CA THR A 28 7.82 24.29 11.00
C THR A 28 7.88 23.52 9.67
N LEU A 29 7.64 24.23 8.57
CA LEU A 29 7.84 23.66 7.23
C LEU A 29 9.28 23.16 7.02
N ARG A 30 10.27 23.92 7.53
CA ARG A 30 11.69 23.52 7.48
C ARG A 30 11.90 22.17 8.16
N ASP A 31 11.32 21.97 9.34
CA ASP A 31 11.48 20.72 10.10
C ASP A 31 10.89 19.53 9.33
N ARG A 32 9.70 19.71 8.74
CA ARG A 32 9.07 18.68 7.91
C ARG A 32 9.93 18.31 6.70
N LEU A 33 10.49 19.32 6.01
CA LEU A 33 11.36 19.10 4.86
C LEU A 33 12.67 18.42 5.24
N ALA A 34 13.26 18.77 6.39
CA ALA A 34 14.46 18.13 6.89
C ALA A 34 14.24 16.63 7.17
N VAL A 35 13.10 16.28 7.78
CA VAL A 35 12.70 14.89 8.01
C VAL A 35 12.52 14.14 6.68
N LEU A 36 11.83 14.74 5.71
CA LEU A 36 11.64 14.11 4.39
C LEU A 36 12.95 13.93 3.62
N ALA A 37 13.88 14.87 3.73
CA ALA A 37 15.19 14.77 3.08
C ALA A 37 16.08 13.68 3.70
N ALA A 38 15.96 13.45 5.01
CA ALA A 38 16.69 12.39 5.71
C ALA A 38 16.02 11.01 5.61
N ALA A 39 14.74 10.95 5.23
CA ALA A 39 14.01 9.70 5.10
C ALA A 39 14.53 8.86 3.91
N PRO A 40 14.46 7.52 3.99
CA PRO A 40 14.69 6.67 2.83
C PRO A 40 13.78 7.05 1.67
N MET A 41 14.27 6.88 0.44
CA MET A 41 13.44 7.10 -0.75
C MET A 41 12.20 6.21 -0.70
N ALA A 42 11.01 6.84 -0.64
CA ALA A 42 9.76 6.12 -0.71
C ALA A 42 9.61 5.41 -2.08
N PRO A 43 9.00 4.22 -2.12
CA PRO A 43 8.73 3.54 -3.37
C PRO A 43 7.79 4.39 -4.24
N ARG A 44 8.18 4.63 -5.49
CA ARG A 44 7.39 5.44 -6.44
C ARG A 44 6.18 4.71 -7.01
N ALA A 45 6.12 3.39 -6.81
CA ALA A 45 5.04 2.53 -7.27
C ALA A 45 4.70 1.52 -6.17
N ALA A 46 3.46 1.03 -6.16
CA ALA A 46 3.05 -0.03 -5.26
C ALA A 46 3.96 -1.26 -5.44
N GLN A 47 4.48 -1.78 -4.34
CA GLN A 47 5.23 -3.03 -4.35
C GLN A 47 4.28 -4.16 -4.77
N LYS A 48 4.63 -4.90 -5.83
CA LYS A 48 3.88 -6.09 -6.24
C LYS A 48 3.97 -7.15 -5.15
N ARG A 49 2.92 -7.98 -5.03
CA ARG A 49 2.93 -9.15 -4.13
C ARG A 49 4.14 -10.03 -4.45
N CYS A 50 4.77 -10.59 -3.41
CA CYS A 50 5.97 -11.44 -3.55
C CYS A 50 5.72 -12.67 -4.43
N ASP A 51 4.47 -13.15 -4.42
CA ASP A 51 4.01 -14.31 -5.16
C ASP A 51 3.80 -14.03 -6.66
N MET A 52 4.04 -12.81 -7.15
CA MET A 52 3.89 -12.49 -8.58
C MET A 52 5.22 -12.65 -9.30
N GLY A 53 5.29 -13.56 -10.27
CA GLY A 53 6.42 -13.71 -11.20
C GLY A 53 7.34 -14.89 -10.89
N LEU A 54 8.66 -14.65 -10.82
CA LEU A 54 9.66 -15.73 -10.72
C LEU A 54 9.49 -16.60 -9.45
N PHE A 55 8.95 -16.02 -8.38
CA PHE A 55 8.72 -16.65 -7.07
C PHE A 55 7.27 -17.06 -6.83
N ASP A 56 6.46 -17.19 -7.87
CA ASP A 56 5.09 -17.66 -7.76
C ASP A 56 5.04 -19.17 -7.47
N LEU A 57 5.28 -19.53 -6.19
CA LEU A 57 5.28 -20.91 -5.70
C LEU A 57 3.90 -21.54 -5.88
N GLU A 58 2.83 -20.79 -5.63
CA GLU A 58 1.47 -21.29 -5.74
C GLU A 58 1.07 -21.60 -7.19
N SER A 59 1.44 -20.74 -8.15
CA SER A 59 1.24 -21.07 -9.57
C SER A 59 2.00 -22.32 -9.96
N ARG A 60 3.22 -22.54 -9.44
CA ARG A 60 4.00 -23.75 -9.73
C ARG A 60 3.35 -25.02 -9.18
N HIS A 61 2.78 -24.95 -7.97
CA HIS A 61 2.09 -26.09 -7.36
C HIS A 61 0.82 -26.50 -8.12
N GLN A 62 0.26 -25.60 -8.91
CA GLN A 62 -0.98 -25.80 -9.67
C GLN A 62 -0.74 -26.05 -11.16
N ILE A 63 0.53 -26.12 -11.63
CA ILE A 63 0.85 -26.33 -13.06
C ILE A 63 0.17 -27.58 -13.59
N ASP A 64 0.26 -28.70 -12.88
CA ASP A 64 -0.31 -29.97 -13.33
C ASP A 64 -1.82 -29.88 -13.49
N LEU A 65 -2.52 -29.27 -12.52
CA LEU A 65 -3.96 -29.03 -12.59
C LEU A 65 -4.34 -28.13 -13.78
N VAL A 66 -3.58 -27.05 -13.98
CA VAL A 66 -3.81 -26.11 -15.09
C VAL A 66 -3.61 -26.79 -16.44
N ASP A 67 -2.60 -27.65 -16.56
CA ASP A 67 -2.33 -28.40 -17.79
C ASP A 67 -3.40 -29.46 -18.07
N GLU A 68 -3.89 -30.13 -17.04
CA GLU A 68 -5.05 -31.03 -17.10
C GLU A 68 -6.31 -30.30 -17.59
N LEU A 69 -6.64 -29.16 -16.98
CA LEU A 69 -7.78 -28.33 -17.40
C LEU A 69 -7.65 -27.87 -18.86
N ARG A 70 -6.45 -27.46 -19.28
CA ARG A 70 -6.17 -27.11 -20.67
C ARG A 70 -6.32 -28.31 -21.61
N ARG A 71 -5.93 -29.51 -21.20
CA ARG A 71 -6.14 -30.74 -21.97
C ARG A 71 -7.63 -31.01 -22.15
N MET A 72 -8.39 -31.03 -21.07
CA MET A 72 -9.83 -31.26 -21.09
C MET A 72 -10.57 -30.25 -21.95
N THR A 73 -10.18 -28.97 -21.88
CA THR A 73 -10.78 -27.90 -22.70
C THR A 73 -10.54 -28.13 -24.19
N ARG A 74 -9.32 -28.58 -24.57
CA ARG A 74 -8.99 -28.93 -25.97
C ARG A 74 -9.73 -30.18 -26.45
N GLU A 75 -9.89 -31.18 -25.59
CA GLU A 75 -10.64 -32.40 -25.90
C GLU A 75 -12.13 -32.11 -26.10
N ALA A 76 -12.72 -31.29 -25.24
CA ALA A 76 -14.11 -30.84 -25.38
C ALA A 76 -14.34 -30.01 -26.66
N ALA A 77 -13.38 -29.17 -27.04
CA ALA A 77 -13.43 -28.45 -28.31
C ALA A 77 -13.29 -29.37 -29.53
N ARG A 78 -12.58 -30.50 -29.39
CA ARG A 78 -12.35 -31.47 -30.48
C ARG A 78 -13.54 -32.42 -30.67
N ASN A 79 -14.19 -32.82 -29.58
CA ASN A 79 -15.42 -33.61 -29.59
C ASN A 79 -16.53 -32.80 -28.88
N PRO A 80 -17.15 -31.84 -29.59
CA PRO A 80 -18.33 -31.18 -29.06
C PRO A 80 -19.42 -32.24 -28.85
N GLN A 81 -19.90 -32.38 -27.61
CA GLN A 81 -21.02 -33.26 -27.31
C GLN A 81 -22.20 -32.85 -28.20
N PRO A 82 -22.90 -33.80 -28.87
CA PRO A 82 -24.12 -33.45 -29.56
C PRO A 82 -25.09 -32.89 -28.53
N SER A 83 -25.55 -31.66 -28.75
CA SER A 83 -26.54 -31.02 -27.89
C SER A 83 -27.74 -31.95 -27.77
N ALA A 84 -28.01 -32.45 -26.56
CA ALA A 84 -29.24 -33.20 -26.27
C ALA A 84 -30.42 -32.27 -26.57
N THR A 85 -30.97 -32.41 -27.78
CA THR A 85 -32.16 -31.73 -28.27
C THR A 85 -33.07 -32.85 -28.76
N GLY A 86 -34.21 -33.00 -28.10
CA GLY A 86 -35.15 -34.11 -28.22
C GLY A 86 -35.46 -34.58 -26.80
N GLU A 87 -36.60 -34.26 -26.20
CA GLU A 87 -37.89 -33.72 -26.69
C GLU A 87 -38.50 -32.79 -25.61
#